data_AF-F2R9F9-F1
#
_entry.id   AF-F2R9F9-F1
#
_cell.length_a   1.000
_cell.length_b   1.000
_cell.length_c   1.000
_cell.angle_alpha   90.00
_cell.angle_beta   90.00
_cell.angle_gamma   90.00
#
_symmetry.space_group_name_H-M   'P 1'
#
loop_
_entity.id
_entity.type
_entity.pdbx_description
1 polymer ?
#
loop_
_entity_poly.entity_id
_entity_poly.type
_entity_poly.pdbx_seq_one_letter_code
_entity_poly.pdbx_strand_id
1 'polypeptide(L)'
;MTDSPPDRSSPQSQPAQLQAVQDRLKDILADAPGRHVVSFELPSRLSVLSYHGPILGLPGTESSDVTTIGIVREALADAGITAEVEQCSANLAYPGVRTTPFDVRDADRLVRLVLDRMPQPILVARRLAQVLAAHRCVYADRVEARAGMVWDLLLTLDDVRTVLGALGESTKELSTYGAELYGLADRVAQILQDQLGGKRIRISAFPSRGQLCGTCHEEILAVEPLSPEQAEALAAALVRMLPEPS
;
A
#
# COMPACT_ATOMS: atom_id res chain seq x y z
N MET A 1 -44.17 14.50 -16.36
CA MET A 1 -42.81 15.03 -16.18
C MET A 1 -42.71 15.49 -14.75
N THR A 2 -42.07 14.71 -13.88
CA THR A 2 -41.82 15.08 -12.48
C THR A 2 -40.32 15.15 -12.31
N ASP A 3 -39.83 16.39 -12.20
CA ASP A 3 -38.46 16.72 -11.83
C ASP A 3 -38.24 16.29 -10.37
N SER A 4 -37.40 15.28 -10.17
CA SER A 4 -36.82 14.98 -8.87
C SER A 4 -35.74 16.03 -8.56
N PRO A 5 -35.75 16.66 -7.37
CA PRO A 5 -34.68 17.57 -6.97
C PRO A 5 -33.38 16.80 -6.71
N PRO A 6 -32.19 17.44 -6.80
CA PRO A 6 -30.94 16.75 -6.55
C PRO A 6 -30.84 16.35 -5.08
N ASP A 7 -30.53 15.08 -4.85
CA ASP A 7 -30.26 14.46 -3.56
C ASP A 7 -29.29 15.32 -2.74
N ARG A 8 -29.82 16.09 -1.79
CA ARG A 8 -29.03 16.66 -0.70
C ARG A 8 -28.69 15.50 0.22
N SER A 9 -27.44 15.07 0.17
CA SER A 9 -26.87 14.05 1.07
C SER A 9 -27.29 14.34 2.52
N SER A 10 -27.95 13.38 3.16
CA SER A 10 -28.47 13.52 4.52
C SER A 10 -27.35 13.93 5.50
N PRO A 11 -27.58 14.80 6.50
CA PRO A 11 -26.53 15.27 7.42
C PRO A 11 -25.83 14.16 8.22
N GLN A 12 -26.44 12.98 8.37
CA GLN A 12 -25.82 11.79 8.95
C GLN A 12 -24.76 11.12 8.04
N SER A 13 -24.74 11.42 6.74
CA SER A 13 -23.79 10.86 5.77
C SER A 13 -22.43 11.58 5.78
N GLN A 14 -22.37 12.84 6.22
CA GLN A 14 -21.13 13.61 6.22
C GLN A 14 -20.09 13.12 7.25
N PRO A 15 -20.44 12.80 8.51
CA PRO A 15 -19.47 12.25 9.47
C PRO A 15 -18.91 10.89 9.02
N ALA A 16 -19.75 10.03 8.46
CA ALA A 16 -19.33 8.72 7.94
C ALA A 16 -18.38 8.86 6.73
N GLN A 17 -18.66 9.81 5.82
CA GLN A 17 -17.79 10.10 4.69
C GLN A 17 -16.44 10.67 5.13
N LEU A 18 -16.42 11.58 6.12
CA LEU A 18 -15.18 12.11 6.70
C LEU A 18 -14.34 11.02 7.35
N GLN A 19 -14.97 10.09 8.08
CA GLN A 19 -14.27 8.96 8.68
C GLN A 19 -13.65 8.06 7.61
N ALA A 20 -14.41 7.72 6.56
CA ALA A 20 -13.90 6.91 5.46
C ALA A 20 -12.71 7.56 4.73
N VAL A 21 -12.76 8.88 4.51
CA VAL A 21 -11.62 9.62 3.93
C VAL A 21 -10.44 9.68 4.90
N GLN A 22 -10.68 9.82 6.20
CA GLN A 22 -9.62 9.76 7.22
C GLN A 22 -8.90 8.42 7.18
N ASP A 23 -9.65 7.32 7.17
CA ASP A 23 -9.08 5.97 7.20
C ASP A 23 -8.26 5.71 5.93
N ARG A 24 -8.75 6.16 4.76
CA ARG A 24 -7.99 6.12 3.50
C ARG A 24 -6.72 6.97 3.54
N LEU A 25 -6.77 8.18 4.10
CA LEU A 25 -5.58 9.03 4.25
C LEU A 25 -4.56 8.38 5.19
N LYS A 26 -5.00 7.83 6.33
CA LYS A 26 -4.12 7.11 7.27
C LYS A 26 -3.43 5.94 6.60
N ASP A 27 -4.20 5.13 5.88
CA ASP A 27 -3.72 3.95 5.17
C ASP A 27 -2.69 4.32 4.09
N ILE A 28 -2.99 5.33 3.27
CA ILE A 28 -2.09 5.75 2.18
C ILE A 28 -0.83 6.45 2.70
N LEU A 29 -0.98 7.32 3.71
CA LEU A 29 0.15 8.06 4.28
C LEU A 29 1.03 7.20 5.19
N ALA A 30 0.58 6.00 5.60
CA ALA A 30 1.44 5.05 6.31
C ALA A 30 2.61 4.57 5.44
N ASP A 31 2.41 4.47 4.12
CA ASP A 31 3.43 4.04 3.16
C ASP A 31 4.14 5.20 2.47
N ALA A 32 3.60 6.42 2.60
CA ALA A 32 4.20 7.60 1.99
C ALA A 32 5.56 7.93 2.62
N PRO A 33 6.57 8.37 1.84
CA PRO A 33 7.86 8.75 2.39
C PRO A 33 7.73 9.89 3.40
N GLY A 34 8.26 9.64 4.60
CA GLY A 34 8.25 10.60 5.69
C GLY A 34 7.36 10.15 6.84
N ARG A 35 7.03 11.07 7.75
CA ARG A 35 6.11 10.77 8.84
C ARG A 35 4.89 11.67 8.78
N HIS A 36 3.72 11.03 8.76
CA HIS A 36 2.44 11.70 8.62
C HIS A 36 1.49 11.26 9.74
N VAL A 37 0.79 12.22 10.33
CA VAL A 37 -0.24 11.97 11.34
C VAL A 37 -1.53 12.59 10.84
N VAL A 38 -2.54 11.74 10.64
CA VAL A 38 -3.89 12.16 10.24
C VAL A 38 -4.75 12.21 11.50
N SER A 39 -5.29 13.40 11.80
CA SER A 39 -6.08 13.65 13.01
C SER A 39 -7.33 14.47 12.70
N PHE A 40 -8.26 14.49 13.66
CA PHE A 40 -9.34 15.48 13.68
C PHE A 40 -8.97 16.58 14.68
N GLU A 41 -8.96 17.83 14.24
CA GLU A 41 -8.86 18.99 15.15
C GLU A 41 -10.21 19.29 15.81
N LEU A 42 -11.29 19.02 15.06
CA LEU A 42 -12.69 19.11 15.47
C LEU A 42 -13.45 17.95 14.81
N PRO A 43 -14.66 17.58 15.27
CA PRO A 43 -15.44 16.47 14.72
C PRO A 43 -15.68 16.54 13.20
N SER A 44 -15.52 17.71 12.59
CA SER A 44 -15.70 17.95 11.15
C SER A 44 -14.44 18.45 10.44
N ARG A 45 -13.28 18.46 11.10
CA ARG A 45 -12.07 19.11 10.58
C ARG A 45 -10.88 18.14 10.60
N LEU A 46 -10.61 17.54 9.45
CA LEU A 46 -9.49 16.63 9.24
C LEU A 46 -8.21 17.43 8.98
N SER A 47 -7.11 17.03 9.60
CA SER A 47 -5.79 17.59 9.37
C SER A 47 -4.77 16.49 9.14
N VAL A 48 -3.78 16.78 8.29
CA VAL A 48 -2.60 15.96 8.07
C VAL A 48 -1.39 16.76 8.53
N LEU A 49 -0.73 16.29 9.58
CA LEU A 49 0.54 16.81 10.05
C LEU A 49 1.67 15.97 9.47
N SER A 50 2.51 16.58 8.65
CA SER A 50 3.66 15.93 8.01
C SER A 50 4.97 16.47 8.58
N TYR A 51 5.93 15.58 8.86
CA TYR A 51 7.23 15.92 9.39
C TYR A 51 8.24 14.85 8.98
N HIS A 52 9.50 15.26 8.78
CA HIS A 52 10.60 14.42 8.27
C HIS A 52 10.32 13.84 6.88
N GLY A 53 11.05 14.29 5.86
CA GLY A 53 10.87 13.83 4.48
C GLY A 53 9.77 14.59 3.70
N PRO A 54 9.46 14.12 2.49
CA PRO A 54 8.50 14.74 1.57
C PRO A 54 7.12 15.01 2.20
N ILE A 55 6.74 16.27 2.33
CA ILE A 55 5.42 16.69 2.84
C ILE A 55 4.34 16.27 1.85
N LEU A 56 3.41 15.43 2.31
CA LEU A 56 2.35 14.83 1.47
C LEU A 56 2.90 14.10 0.22
N GLY A 57 4.14 13.60 0.29
CA GLY A 57 4.83 12.98 -0.85
C GLY A 57 5.41 13.97 -1.86
N LEU A 58 5.41 15.28 -1.59
CA LEU A 58 5.97 16.29 -2.50
C LEU A 58 7.51 16.24 -2.49
N PRO A 59 8.17 15.93 -3.62
CA PRO A 59 9.63 15.76 -3.66
C PRO A 59 10.35 17.07 -3.33
N GLY A 60 11.49 16.96 -2.65
CA GLY A 60 12.33 18.11 -2.29
C GLY A 60 11.75 19.02 -1.22
N THR A 61 10.62 18.64 -0.59
CA THR A 61 10.06 19.37 0.55
C THR A 61 10.60 18.82 1.86
N GLU A 62 10.90 19.72 2.78
CA GLU A 62 11.30 19.40 4.15
C GLU A 62 10.60 20.33 5.13
N SER A 63 10.12 19.79 6.26
CA SER A 63 9.32 20.57 7.21
C SER A 63 10.07 21.72 7.90
N SER A 64 11.41 21.69 7.88
CA SER A 64 12.27 22.78 8.39
C SER A 64 12.51 23.91 7.39
N ASP A 65 12.28 23.69 6.09
CA ASP A 65 12.47 24.72 5.08
C ASP A 65 11.27 25.67 5.04
N VAL A 66 11.56 26.98 5.07
CA VAL A 66 10.58 28.07 4.99
C VAL A 66 9.85 28.11 3.64
N THR A 67 10.46 27.60 2.57
CA THR A 67 9.86 27.57 1.24
C THR A 67 8.79 26.47 1.08
N THR A 68 8.86 25.43 1.92
CA THR A 68 7.98 24.27 1.87
C THR A 68 6.49 24.63 1.94
N ILE A 69 6.12 25.61 2.76
CA ILE A 69 4.71 26.05 2.86
C ILE A 69 4.21 26.56 1.49
N GLY A 70 5.04 27.33 0.78
CA GLY A 70 4.71 27.85 -0.55
C GLY A 70 4.52 26.72 -1.56
N ILE A 71 5.45 25.77 -1.60
CA ILE A 71 5.40 24.61 -2.50
C ILE A 71 4.14 23.76 -2.23
N VAL A 72 3.83 23.49 -0.96
CA VAL A 72 2.65 22.72 -0.57
C VAL A 72 1.37 23.44 -0.99
N ARG A 73 1.28 24.77 -0.77
CA ARG A 73 0.11 25.56 -1.18
C ARG A 73 -0.09 25.56 -2.70
N GLU A 74 0.99 25.70 -3.46
CA GLU A 74 0.95 25.66 -4.92
C GLU A 74 0.47 24.29 -5.42
N ALA A 75 1.05 23.20 -4.90
CA ALA A 75 0.65 21.84 -5.29
C ALA A 75 -0.82 21.53 -4.95
N LEU A 76 -1.32 22.03 -3.82
CA LEU A 76 -2.74 21.90 -3.45
C LEU A 76 -3.64 22.73 -4.39
N ALA A 77 -3.23 23.95 -4.74
CA ALA A 77 -3.96 24.80 -5.67
C ALA A 77 -4.04 24.19 -7.07
N ASP A 78 -2.94 23.61 -7.57
CA ASP A 78 -2.88 22.90 -8.85
C ASP A 78 -3.81 21.67 -8.88
N ALA A 79 -3.97 21.01 -7.73
CA ALA A 79 -4.91 19.90 -7.55
C ALA A 79 -6.37 20.37 -7.30
N GLY A 80 -6.62 21.68 -7.26
CA GLY A 80 -7.94 22.26 -6.98
C GLY A 80 -8.41 22.01 -5.55
N ILE A 81 -7.49 21.90 -4.59
CA ILE A 81 -7.76 21.62 -3.18
C ILE A 81 -7.70 22.92 -2.38
N THR A 82 -8.80 23.25 -1.70
CA THR A 82 -8.84 24.36 -0.74
C THR A 82 -8.46 23.86 0.65
N ALA A 83 -7.32 24.33 1.17
CA ALA A 83 -6.82 23.94 2.47
C ALA A 83 -6.05 25.06 3.17
N GLU A 84 -6.09 25.04 4.50
CA GLU A 84 -5.13 25.78 5.32
C GLU A 84 -3.81 25.02 5.37
N VAL A 85 -2.70 25.74 5.17
CA VAL A 85 -1.35 25.21 5.30
C VAL A 85 -0.56 26.09 6.23
N GLU A 86 -0.09 25.51 7.33
CA GLU A 86 0.68 26.19 8.37
C GLU A 86 1.90 25.36 8.78
N GLN A 87 2.96 26.03 9.21
CA GLN A 87 4.10 25.38 9.84
C GLN A 87 3.86 25.32 11.35
N CYS A 88 3.85 24.10 11.89
CA CYS A 88 3.66 23.84 13.30
C CYS A 88 5.02 23.58 13.96
N SER A 89 5.47 24.52 14.78
CA SER A 89 6.69 24.38 15.60
C SER A 89 6.37 24.21 17.09
N ALA A 90 5.13 24.46 17.51
CA ALA A 90 4.71 24.35 18.90
C ALA A 90 4.50 22.88 19.30
N ASN A 91 5.14 22.46 20.39
CA ASN A 91 4.99 21.16 21.06
C ASN A 91 5.57 19.92 20.35
N LEU A 92 6.43 20.10 19.35
CA LEU A 92 7.13 19.01 18.68
C LEU A 92 8.63 19.23 18.76
N ALA A 93 9.39 18.12 18.84
CA ALA A 93 10.86 18.16 18.79
C ALA A 93 11.39 18.73 17.46
N TYR A 94 10.54 18.79 16.42
CA TYR A 94 10.88 19.22 15.07
C TYR A 94 9.71 20.00 14.45
N PRO A 95 9.97 20.98 13.56
CA PRO A 95 8.91 21.66 12.82
C PRO A 95 8.17 20.66 11.92
N GLY A 96 6.85 20.79 11.85
CA GLY A 96 5.97 20.04 10.94
C GLY A 96 5.19 20.98 10.03
N VAL A 97 4.63 20.45 8.95
CA VAL A 97 3.70 21.18 8.08
C VAL A 97 2.33 20.54 8.22
N ARG A 98 1.36 21.33 8.66
CA ARG A 98 -0.02 20.91 8.77
C ARG A 98 -0.79 21.37 7.56
N THR A 99 -1.52 20.44 6.97
CA THR A 99 -2.48 20.69 5.89
C THR A 99 -3.88 20.32 6.37
N THR A 100 -4.80 21.26 6.29
CA THR A 100 -6.17 21.12 6.79
C THR A 100 -7.16 21.45 5.66
N PRO A 101 -7.65 20.44 4.93
CA PRO A 101 -8.69 20.63 3.91
C PRO A 101 -9.96 21.25 4.49
N PHE A 102 -10.64 22.07 3.70
CA PHE A 102 -11.84 22.79 4.15
C PHE A 102 -13.08 21.91 4.20
N ASP A 103 -13.17 20.93 3.31
CA ASP A 103 -14.30 20.00 3.26
C ASP A 103 -13.88 18.56 2.89
N VAL A 104 -14.87 17.66 2.88
CA VAL A 104 -14.67 16.23 2.58
C VAL A 104 -14.21 15.98 1.16
N ARG A 105 -14.64 16.82 0.20
CA ARG A 105 -14.26 16.67 -1.21
C ARG A 105 -12.80 17.04 -1.41
N ASP A 106 -12.35 18.09 -0.73
CA ASP A 106 -10.95 18.50 -0.71
C ASP A 106 -10.06 17.46 0.00
N ALA A 107 -10.57 16.84 1.07
CA ALA A 107 -9.90 15.70 1.70
C ALA A 107 -9.82 14.46 0.78
N ASP A 108 -10.87 14.14 0.01
CA ASP A 108 -10.83 13.04 -0.97
C ASP A 108 -9.90 13.35 -2.16
N ARG A 109 -9.84 14.62 -2.59
CA ARG A 109 -8.85 15.06 -3.59
C ARG A 109 -7.42 14.95 -3.05
N LEU A 110 -7.21 15.25 -1.77
CA LEU A 110 -5.91 15.08 -1.11
C LEU A 110 -5.44 13.62 -1.15
N VAL A 111 -6.35 12.65 -0.98
CA VAL A 111 -6.03 11.22 -1.16
C VAL A 111 -5.44 10.97 -2.55
N ARG A 112 -6.09 11.50 -3.60
CA ARG A 112 -5.65 11.32 -5.00
C ARG A 112 -4.31 12.01 -5.23
N LEU A 113 -4.14 13.23 -4.74
CA LEU A 113 -2.88 13.96 -4.83
C LEU A 113 -1.73 13.16 -4.22
N VAL A 114 -1.91 12.57 -3.03
CA VAL A 114 -0.86 11.77 -2.39
C VAL A 114 -0.56 10.52 -3.23
N LEU A 115 -1.58 9.83 -3.74
CA LEU A 115 -1.41 8.66 -4.63
C LEU A 115 -0.62 9.02 -5.90
N ASP A 116 -0.95 10.13 -6.55
CA ASP A 116 -0.31 10.59 -7.79
C ASP A 116 1.17 10.95 -7.58
N ARG A 117 1.58 11.25 -6.34
CA ARG A 117 2.96 11.60 -5.99
C ARG A 117 3.73 10.45 -5.35
N MET A 118 3.07 9.33 -5.04
CA MET A 118 3.74 8.19 -4.44
C MET A 118 4.73 7.56 -5.43
N PRO A 119 5.95 7.21 -4.97
CA PRO A 119 6.89 6.46 -5.78
C PRO A 119 6.26 5.16 -6.32
N GLN A 120 6.51 4.87 -7.61
CA GLN A 120 5.96 3.69 -8.28
C GLN A 120 6.16 2.37 -7.49
N PRO A 121 7.32 2.08 -6.88
CA PRO A 121 7.49 0.85 -6.12
C PRO A 121 6.49 0.71 -4.95
N ILE A 122 6.13 1.82 -4.29
CA ILE A 122 5.13 1.83 -3.20
C ILE A 122 3.74 1.51 -3.75
N LEU A 123 3.36 2.15 -4.86
CA LEU A 123 2.07 1.88 -5.51
C LEU A 123 1.94 0.41 -5.94
N VAL A 124 3.01 -0.15 -6.50
CA VAL A 124 3.04 -1.56 -6.93
C VAL A 124 2.99 -2.50 -5.72
N ALA A 125 3.76 -2.24 -4.66
CA ALA A 125 3.73 -3.04 -3.43
C ALA A 125 2.34 -3.05 -2.80
N ARG A 126 1.71 -1.87 -2.66
CA ARG A 126 0.32 -1.74 -2.17
C ARG A 126 -0.67 -2.52 -3.00
N ARG A 127 -0.57 -2.42 -4.34
CA ARG A 127 -1.43 -3.17 -5.26
C ARG A 127 -1.25 -4.67 -5.10
N LEU A 128 0.00 -5.14 -5.03
CA LEU A 128 0.30 -6.55 -4.83
C LEU A 128 -0.26 -7.06 -3.49
N ALA A 129 -0.04 -6.32 -2.39
CA ALA A 129 -0.58 -6.62 -1.07
C ALA A 129 -2.12 -6.74 -1.09
N GLN A 130 -2.82 -5.79 -1.71
CA GLN A 130 -4.28 -5.81 -1.83
C GLN A 130 -4.79 -7.03 -2.60
N VAL A 131 -4.13 -7.38 -3.70
CA VAL A 131 -4.51 -8.52 -4.53
C VAL A 131 -4.24 -9.84 -3.81
N LEU A 132 -3.11 -9.96 -3.12
CA LEU A 132 -2.80 -11.13 -2.27
C LEU A 132 -3.82 -11.26 -1.13
N ALA A 133 -4.20 -10.16 -0.48
CA ALA A 133 -5.21 -10.14 0.57
C ALA A 133 -6.60 -10.55 0.04
N ALA A 134 -6.96 -10.17 -1.20
CA ALA A 134 -8.20 -10.61 -1.84
C ALA A 134 -8.24 -12.13 -2.07
N HIS A 135 -7.07 -12.74 -2.30
CA HIS A 135 -6.89 -14.19 -2.35
C HIS A 135 -6.73 -14.84 -0.95
N ARG A 136 -6.83 -14.06 0.13
CA ARG A 136 -6.65 -14.49 1.52
C ARG A 136 -5.26 -15.04 1.82
N CYS A 137 -4.24 -14.54 1.13
CA CYS A 137 -2.87 -14.92 1.43
C CYS A 137 -2.45 -14.45 2.82
N VAL A 138 -1.76 -15.32 3.57
CA VAL A 138 -1.55 -15.16 5.02
C VAL A 138 -0.72 -13.92 5.36
N TYR A 139 0.32 -13.63 4.56
CA TYR A 139 1.28 -12.56 4.82
C TYR A 139 1.18 -11.39 3.83
N ALA A 140 0.00 -11.19 3.23
CA ALA A 140 -0.23 -10.14 2.24
C ALA A 140 0.09 -8.73 2.77
N ASP A 141 -0.14 -8.50 4.07
CA ASP A 141 0.09 -7.23 4.77
C ASP A 141 1.57 -6.88 4.99
N ARG A 142 2.49 -7.81 4.73
CA ARG A 142 3.93 -7.61 4.90
C ARG A 142 4.63 -7.07 3.66
N VAL A 143 3.96 -7.09 2.51
CA VAL A 143 4.57 -6.66 1.25
C VAL A 143 4.81 -5.14 1.30
N GLU A 144 6.09 -4.75 1.25
CA GLU A 144 6.51 -3.35 1.34
C GLU A 144 7.45 -2.95 0.21
N ALA A 145 7.56 -1.64 -0.04
CA ALA A 145 8.55 -1.10 -0.96
C ALA A 145 9.77 -0.58 -0.20
N ARG A 146 10.96 -1.09 -0.53
CA ARG A 146 12.22 -0.67 0.08
C ARG A 146 13.33 -0.61 -0.94
N ALA A 147 14.10 0.49 -0.92
CA ALA A 147 15.23 0.71 -1.84
C ALA A 147 14.89 0.49 -3.33
N GLY A 148 13.69 0.91 -3.76
CA GLY A 148 13.23 0.81 -5.15
C GLY A 148 12.76 -0.58 -5.59
N MET A 149 12.67 -1.54 -4.68
CA MET A 149 12.22 -2.91 -4.92
C MET A 149 11.03 -3.24 -4.02
N VAL A 150 10.30 -4.32 -4.34
CA VAL A 150 9.20 -4.86 -3.53
C VAL A 150 9.72 -6.04 -2.71
N TRP A 151 9.56 -5.97 -1.38
CA TRP A 151 10.12 -6.90 -0.40
C TRP A 151 9.05 -7.69 0.34
N ASP A 152 9.52 -8.66 1.13
CA ASP A 152 8.74 -9.36 2.15
C ASP A 152 7.49 -10.09 1.61
N LEU A 153 7.58 -10.55 0.36
CA LEU A 153 6.66 -11.52 -0.21
C LEU A 153 6.93 -12.90 0.39
N LEU A 154 6.19 -13.21 1.45
CA LEU A 154 6.21 -14.50 2.14
C LEU A 154 4.99 -15.32 1.72
N LEU A 155 5.23 -16.54 1.25
CA LEU A 155 4.19 -17.42 0.73
C LEU A 155 4.16 -18.72 1.55
N THR A 156 2.99 -19.06 2.09
CA THR A 156 2.70 -20.42 2.55
C THR A 156 2.57 -21.37 1.34
N LEU A 157 2.51 -22.69 1.57
CA LEU A 157 2.25 -23.62 0.48
C LEU A 157 0.91 -23.37 -0.24
N ASP A 158 -0.10 -22.90 0.49
CA ASP A 158 -1.39 -22.54 -0.10
C ASP A 158 -1.28 -21.26 -0.95
N ASP A 159 -0.51 -20.27 -0.49
CA ASP A 159 -0.24 -19.06 -1.28
C ASP A 159 0.53 -19.39 -2.56
N VAL A 160 1.49 -20.33 -2.49
CA VAL A 160 2.22 -20.83 -3.66
C VAL A 160 1.26 -21.47 -4.67
N ARG A 161 0.27 -22.25 -4.22
CA ARG A 161 -0.76 -22.81 -5.11
C ARG A 161 -1.53 -21.71 -5.84
N THR A 162 -1.94 -20.67 -5.12
CA THR A 162 -2.64 -19.53 -5.69
C THR A 162 -1.78 -18.80 -6.73
N VAL A 163 -0.53 -18.50 -6.38
CA VAL A 163 0.42 -17.81 -7.27
C VAL A 163 0.70 -18.63 -8.53
N LEU A 164 0.99 -19.93 -8.38
CA LEU A 164 1.23 -20.80 -9.53
C LEU A 164 -0.01 -20.96 -10.41
N GLY A 165 -1.19 -21.09 -9.80
CA GLY A 165 -2.46 -21.10 -10.52
C GLY A 165 -2.67 -19.83 -11.35
N ALA A 166 -2.31 -18.66 -10.81
CA ALA A 166 -2.42 -17.37 -11.50
C ALA A 166 -1.47 -17.23 -12.68
N LEU A 167 -0.37 -17.98 -12.65
CA LEU A 167 0.62 -18.06 -13.73
C LEU A 167 0.32 -19.21 -14.71
N GLY A 168 -0.79 -19.93 -14.53
CA GLY A 168 -1.21 -21.01 -15.42
C GLY A 168 -0.51 -22.36 -15.18
N GLU A 169 0.19 -22.51 -14.04
CA GLU A 169 0.92 -23.71 -13.70
C GLU A 169 0.07 -24.72 -12.91
N SER A 170 0.36 -26.01 -13.10
CA SER A 170 -0.33 -27.09 -12.38
C SER A 170 0.14 -27.20 -10.94
N THR A 171 -0.81 -27.21 -10.00
CA THR A 171 -0.57 -27.24 -8.55
C THR A 171 -0.65 -28.64 -7.93
N LYS A 172 -0.86 -29.68 -8.75
CA LYS A 172 -1.21 -31.05 -8.31
C LYS A 172 -0.14 -31.80 -7.50
N GLU A 173 1.11 -31.32 -7.49
CA GLU A 173 2.24 -32.00 -6.83
C GLU A 173 2.73 -31.32 -5.54
N LEU A 174 2.01 -30.33 -5.01
CA LEU A 174 2.49 -29.49 -3.90
C LEU A 174 2.28 -30.11 -2.51
N SER A 175 2.52 -31.40 -2.34
CA SER A 175 2.68 -32.00 -1.00
C SER A 175 4.17 -32.17 -0.74
N THR A 176 4.73 -31.39 0.19
CA THR A 176 6.17 -31.45 0.46
C THR A 176 6.44 -31.52 1.96
N TYR A 177 7.46 -32.29 2.34
CA TYR A 177 8.08 -32.26 3.66
C TYR A 177 9.59 -32.04 3.53
N GLY A 178 10.16 -31.12 4.33
CA GLY A 178 11.61 -31.03 4.54
C GLY A 178 12.44 -30.77 3.27
N ALA A 179 13.25 -31.74 2.83
CA ALA A 179 14.17 -31.59 1.69
C ALA A 179 13.45 -31.25 0.36
N GLU A 180 12.21 -31.70 0.22
CA GLU A 180 11.37 -31.41 -0.95
C GLU A 180 10.98 -29.93 -1.02
N LEU A 181 10.91 -29.23 0.12
CA LEU A 181 10.59 -27.80 0.19
C LEU A 181 11.67 -26.94 -0.49
N TYR A 182 12.94 -27.32 -0.37
CA TYR A 182 14.03 -26.60 -1.05
C TYR A 182 13.97 -26.79 -2.57
N GLY A 183 13.70 -28.02 -3.03
CA GLY A 183 13.48 -28.30 -4.45
C GLY A 183 12.23 -27.61 -5.00
N LEU A 184 11.19 -27.49 -4.18
CA LEU A 184 10.01 -26.68 -4.51
C LEU A 184 10.36 -25.21 -4.63
N ALA A 185 11.13 -24.64 -3.70
CA ALA A 185 11.57 -23.25 -3.75
C ALA A 185 12.34 -22.94 -5.05
N ASP A 186 13.27 -23.81 -5.44
CA ASP A 186 14.01 -23.66 -6.70
C ASP A 186 13.07 -23.73 -7.92
N ARG A 187 12.10 -24.66 -7.92
CA ARG A 187 11.12 -24.78 -9.00
C ARG A 187 10.23 -23.54 -9.09
N VAL A 188 9.70 -23.06 -7.98
CA VAL A 188 8.87 -21.85 -7.94
C VAL A 188 9.69 -20.64 -8.37
N ALA A 189 10.94 -20.51 -7.93
CA ALA A 189 11.82 -19.44 -8.35
C ALA A 189 12.03 -19.42 -9.87
N GLN A 190 12.23 -20.60 -10.48
CA GLN A 190 12.38 -20.74 -11.92
C GLN A 190 11.09 -20.35 -12.66
N ILE A 191 9.92 -20.82 -12.21
CA ILE A 191 8.63 -20.46 -12.80
C ILE A 191 8.39 -18.96 -12.71
N LEU A 192 8.60 -18.36 -11.54
CA LEU A 192 8.43 -16.91 -11.37
C LEU A 192 9.38 -16.15 -12.31
N GLN A 193 10.62 -16.60 -12.44
CA GLN A 193 11.58 -15.98 -13.35
C GLN A 193 11.13 -16.07 -14.81
N ASP A 194 10.64 -17.23 -15.25
CA ASP A 194 10.23 -17.46 -16.64
C ASP A 194 8.94 -16.70 -16.98
N GLN A 195 8.00 -16.61 -16.04
CA GLN A 195 6.69 -15.98 -16.26
C GLN A 195 6.69 -14.46 -16.05
N LEU A 196 7.48 -13.96 -15.09
CA LEU A 196 7.54 -12.53 -14.78
C LEU A 196 8.67 -11.81 -15.53
N GLY A 197 9.65 -12.56 -16.04
CA GLY A 197 10.83 -12.03 -16.72
C GLY A 197 11.77 -11.24 -15.81
N GLY A 198 12.76 -10.57 -16.41
CA GLY A 198 13.66 -9.66 -15.72
C GLY A 198 14.82 -10.33 -14.97
N LYS A 199 15.16 -9.81 -13.79
CA LYS A 199 16.29 -10.29 -12.98
C LYS A 199 15.98 -11.68 -12.42
N ARG A 200 17.03 -12.47 -12.18
CA ARG A 200 16.93 -13.79 -11.53
C ARG A 200 16.19 -13.65 -10.20
N ILE A 201 15.12 -14.42 -10.04
CA ILE A 201 14.37 -14.55 -8.79
C ILE A 201 14.99 -15.70 -8.01
N ARG A 202 15.10 -15.55 -6.69
CA ARG A 202 15.48 -16.61 -5.77
C ARG A 202 14.45 -16.71 -4.67
N ILE A 203 14.31 -17.89 -4.10
CA ILE A 203 13.37 -18.16 -3.01
C ILE A 203 14.13 -18.89 -1.91
N SER A 204 13.97 -18.40 -0.69
CA SER A 204 14.47 -19.07 0.51
C SER A 204 13.35 -19.88 1.15
N ALA A 205 13.59 -21.17 1.39
CA ALA A 205 12.67 -22.07 2.08
C ALA A 205 12.92 -22.07 3.59
N PHE A 206 11.85 -21.91 4.36
CA PHE A 206 11.83 -21.99 5.81
C PHE A 206 10.89 -23.13 6.22
N PRO A 207 11.41 -24.35 6.48
CA PRO A 207 10.58 -25.46 6.91
C PRO A 207 10.03 -25.24 8.31
N SER A 208 8.82 -25.75 8.56
CA SER A 208 8.22 -25.74 9.89
C SER A 208 9.12 -26.49 10.88
N ARG A 209 9.30 -25.96 12.09
CA ARG A 209 10.17 -26.58 13.14
C ARG A 209 9.39 -27.33 14.22
N GLY A 210 8.10 -27.59 14.01
CA GLY A 210 7.24 -28.27 14.99
C GLY A 210 6.96 -27.45 16.27
N GLN A 211 6.34 -28.10 17.27
CA GLN A 211 5.64 -27.56 18.46
C GLN A 211 6.38 -26.59 19.40
N LEU A 212 7.63 -26.21 19.13
CA LEU A 212 8.45 -25.41 20.07
C LEU A 212 8.22 -23.89 19.97
N CYS A 213 7.42 -23.43 19.02
CA CYS A 213 7.12 -22.03 18.77
C CYS A 213 5.69 -21.93 18.24
N GLY A 214 4.80 -21.25 18.97
CA GLY A 214 3.38 -21.13 18.60
C GLY A 214 3.11 -20.37 17.29
N THR A 215 4.14 -19.83 16.65
CA THR A 215 4.09 -19.13 15.35
C THR A 215 4.88 -19.84 14.24
N CYS A 216 5.50 -21.00 14.50
CA CYS A 216 6.40 -21.70 13.56
C CYS A 216 5.75 -22.97 12.95
N HIS A 217 4.43 -22.95 12.78
CA HIS A 217 3.66 -24.13 12.38
C HIS A 217 3.57 -24.36 10.86
N GLU A 218 4.00 -23.39 10.04
CA GLU A 218 3.82 -23.43 8.59
C GLU A 218 5.15 -23.33 7.84
N GLU A 219 5.21 -24.00 6.69
CA GLU A 219 6.33 -23.90 5.76
C GLU A 219 6.20 -22.61 4.96
N ILE A 220 7.25 -21.79 4.96
CA ILE A 220 7.25 -20.47 4.33
C ILE A 220 8.30 -20.44 3.23
N LEU A 221 7.90 -19.96 2.05
CA LEU A 221 8.79 -19.58 0.96
C LEU A 221 8.90 -18.05 0.94
N ALA A 222 10.09 -17.53 1.26
CA ALA A 222 10.35 -16.10 1.13
C ALA A 222 10.95 -15.81 -0.25
N VAL A 223 10.24 -15.02 -1.04
CA VAL A 223 10.72 -14.59 -2.35
C VAL A 223 11.71 -13.44 -2.15
N GLU A 224 12.88 -13.52 -2.79
CA GLU A 224 13.82 -12.39 -2.83
C GLU A 224 13.16 -11.15 -3.48
N PRO A 225 13.71 -9.95 -3.26
CA PRO A 225 13.04 -8.71 -3.66
C PRO A 225 12.72 -8.68 -5.14
N LEU A 226 11.47 -8.37 -5.46
CA LEU A 226 11.00 -8.24 -6.82
C LEU A 226 11.26 -6.82 -7.32
N SER A 227 11.63 -6.72 -8.59
CA SER A 227 11.56 -5.41 -9.28
C SER A 227 10.11 -4.94 -9.38
N PRO A 228 9.86 -3.63 -9.49
CA PRO A 228 8.50 -3.11 -9.67
C PRO A 228 7.77 -3.77 -10.85
N GLU A 229 8.47 -4.04 -11.94
CA GLU A 229 7.89 -4.68 -13.13
C GLU A 229 7.47 -6.13 -12.85
N GLN A 230 8.29 -6.90 -12.11
CA GLN A 230 7.96 -8.27 -11.71
C GLN A 230 6.78 -8.32 -10.74
N ALA A 231 6.76 -7.42 -9.75
CA ALA A 231 5.67 -7.32 -8.79
C ALA A 231 4.35 -6.88 -9.46
N GLU A 232 4.41 -5.98 -10.43
CA GLU A 232 3.25 -5.57 -11.22
C GLU A 232 2.74 -6.71 -12.11
N ALA A 233 3.63 -7.46 -12.77
CA ALA A 233 3.25 -8.63 -13.56
C ALA A 233 2.59 -9.72 -12.69
N LEU A 234 3.11 -9.95 -11.49
CA LEU A 234 2.52 -10.89 -10.52
C LEU A 234 1.14 -10.42 -10.06
N ALA A 235 1.00 -9.15 -9.69
CA ALA A 235 -0.29 -8.58 -9.30
C ALA A 235 -1.31 -8.68 -10.45
N ALA A 236 -0.91 -8.39 -11.69
CA ALA A 236 -1.76 -8.53 -12.86
C ALA A 236 -2.18 -9.99 -13.10
N ALA A 237 -1.28 -10.94 -12.92
CA ALA A 237 -1.59 -12.36 -13.04
C ALA A 237 -2.65 -12.79 -12.01
N LEU A 238 -2.47 -12.42 -10.74
CA LEU A 238 -3.38 -12.74 -9.64
C LEU A 238 -4.76 -12.07 -9.79
N VAL A 239 -4.82 -10.85 -10.31
CA VAL A 239 -6.10 -10.15 -10.57
C VAL A 239 -6.98 -10.93 -11.56
N ARG A 240 -6.40 -11.59 -12.57
CA ARG A 240 -7.16 -12.38 -13.55
C ARG A 240 -7.91 -13.56 -12.94
N MET A 241 -7.54 -13.99 -11.73
CA MET A 241 -8.22 -15.05 -11.00
C MET A 241 -9.30 -14.54 -10.03
N LEU A 242 -9.37 -13.23 -9.77
CA LEU A 242 -10.40 -12.68 -8.91
C LEU A 242 -11.75 -12.67 -9.66
N PRO A 243 -12.87 -12.97 -8.97
CA PRO A 243 -14.19 -12.84 -9.59
C PRO A 243 -14.43 -11.39 -10.02
N GLU A 244 -15.13 -11.20 -11.15
CA GLU A 244 -15.55 -9.86 -11.56
C GLU A 244 -16.35 -9.19 -10.44
N PRO A 245 -16.13 -7.89 -10.16
CA PRO A 245 -16.92 -7.18 -9.17
C PRO A 245 -18.37 -7.10 -9.63
N SER A 246 -19.26 -7.73 -8.86
CA SER A 246 -20.72 -7.70 -9.05
C SER A 246 -21.32 -6.31 -8.87
#